data_AF-J9EB61-F1
#
_entry.id   AF-J9EB61-F1
#
_cell.length_a   1.000
_cell.length_b   1.000
_cell.length_c   1.000
_cell.angle_alpha   90.00
_cell.angle_beta   90.00
_cell.angle_gamma   90.00
#
_symmetry.space_group_name_H-M   'P 1'
#
loop_
_entity.id
_entity.type
_entity.pdbx_description
1 polymer ?
#
loop_
_entity_poly.entity_id
_entity_poly.type
_entity_poly.pdbx_seq_one_letter_code
_entity_poly.pdbx_strand_id
1 'polypeptide(L)'
;ELSRKCQSFSVNMLEQVRGSKELEIVLNHTTNAWEEVTERKSANFYQNLARLKLAIKLRQKIFVAHPNCQQLLSAIFYDGLPGFRDRRIITK
;
A
#
# COMPACT_ATOMS: atom_id res chain seq x y z
N GLU A 1 21.42 -13.24 1.04
CA GLU A 1 21.43 -12.40 2.26
C GLU A 1 21.00 -10.95 1.99
N LEU A 2 21.64 -10.26 1.03
CA LEU A 2 21.33 -8.85 0.68
C LEU A 2 19.86 -8.60 0.33
N SER A 3 19.23 -9.49 -0.43
CA SER A 3 17.81 -9.35 -0.78
C SER A 3 16.94 -9.20 0.47
N ARG A 4 17.09 -10.06 1.48
CA ARG A 4 16.34 -9.99 2.75
C ARG A 4 16.61 -8.70 3.52
N LYS A 5 17.85 -8.21 3.54
CA LYS A 5 18.20 -6.92 4.14
C LYS A 5 17.49 -5.77 3.42
N CYS A 6 17.42 -5.81 2.09
CA CYS A 6 16.69 -4.82 1.29
C CYS A 6 15.18 -4.85 1.57
N GLN A 7 14.57 -6.04 1.68
CA GLN A 7 13.15 -6.16 2.05
C GLN A 7 12.88 -5.56 3.43
N SER A 8 13.74 -5.88 4.42
CA SER A 8 13.62 -5.37 5.78
C SER A 8 13.81 -3.85 5.83
N PHE A 9 14.73 -3.31 5.02
CA PHE A 9 14.94 -1.86 4.91
C PHE A 9 13.67 -1.14 4.41
N SER A 10 13.02 -1.65 3.37
CA SER A 10 11.77 -1.05 2.86
C SER A 10 10.64 -1.09 3.90
N VAL A 11 10.57 -2.14 4.70
CA VAL A 11 9.59 -2.25 5.81
C VAL A 11 9.91 -1.24 6.91
N ASN A 12 11.17 -1.16 7.33
CA ASN A 12 11.60 -0.19 8.35
C ASN A 12 11.37 1.27 7.92
N MET A 13 11.40 1.56 6.61
CA MET A 13 11.05 2.87 6.08
C MET A 13 9.55 3.18 6.28
N LEU A 14 8.66 2.19 6.12
CA LEU A 14 7.23 2.37 6.39
C LEU A 14 6.92 2.61 7.87
N GLU A 15 7.70 2.04 8.79
CA GLU A 15 7.58 2.26 10.24
C GLU A 15 7.93 3.69 10.66
N GLN A 16 8.68 4.42 9.84
CA GLN A 16 9.02 5.83 10.11
C GLN A 16 7.96 6.81 9.60
N VAL A 17 6.96 6.34 8.84
CA VAL A 17 5.88 7.19 8.35
C VAL A 17 4.97 7.61 9.51
N ARG A 18 4.74 8.92 9.66
CA ARG A 18 3.97 9.50 10.78
C ARG A 18 2.60 10.02 10.38
N GLY A 19 2.32 10.10 9.08
CA GLY A 19 1.04 10.62 8.58
C GLY A 19 0.53 9.95 7.31
N SER A 20 -0.77 10.09 7.08
CA SER A 20 -1.44 9.61 5.86
C SER A 20 -0.86 10.24 4.59
N LYS A 21 -0.44 11.51 4.66
CA LYS A 21 0.14 12.20 3.49
C LYS A 21 1.49 11.63 3.08
N GLU A 22 2.36 11.39 4.05
CA GLU A 22 3.66 10.74 3.82
C GLU A 22 3.47 9.32 3.28
N LEU A 23 2.53 8.57 3.87
CA LEU A 23 2.19 7.23 3.41
C LEU A 23 1.72 7.23 1.94
N GLU A 24 0.83 8.15 1.61
CA GLU A 24 0.31 8.33 0.24
C GLU A 24 1.46 8.61 -0.74
N ILE A 25 2.39 9.50 -0.37
CA ILE A 25 3.57 9.83 -1.20
C ILE A 25 4.42 8.58 -1.43
N VAL A 26 4.76 7.84 -0.37
CA VAL A 26 5.58 6.61 -0.47
C VAL A 26 4.90 5.56 -1.35
N LEU A 27 3.60 5.33 -1.17
CA LEU A 27 2.86 4.29 -1.87
C LEU A 27 2.49 4.64 -3.32
N ASN A 28 2.47 5.92 -3.68
CA ASN A 28 2.21 6.37 -5.04
C ASN A 28 3.49 6.77 -5.81
N HIS A 29 4.65 6.78 -5.16
CA HIS A 29 5.89 7.16 -5.82
C HIS A 29 6.22 6.27 -7.02
N THR A 30 6.38 6.89 -8.20
CA THR A 30 6.87 6.25 -9.43
C THR A 30 8.26 6.79 -9.76
N THR A 31 9.03 6.07 -10.56
CA THR A 31 10.18 6.66 -11.26
C THR A 31 10.00 6.37 -12.75
N ASN A 32 10.62 7.17 -13.62
CA ASN A 32 10.50 7.01 -15.08
C ASN A 32 10.82 5.58 -15.54
N ALA A 33 11.69 4.87 -14.81
CA ALA A 33 12.06 3.47 -15.08
C ALA A 33 10.93 2.44 -14.87
N TRP A 34 9.84 2.82 -14.19
CA TRP A 34 8.73 1.91 -13.85
C TRP A 34 7.38 2.45 -14.30
N GLU A 35 7.35 3.47 -15.17
CA GLU A 35 6.10 4.05 -15.69
C GLU A 35 5.22 2.98 -16.36
N GLU A 36 5.79 2.14 -17.22
CA GLU A 36 5.09 1.01 -17.89
C GLU A 36 4.40 0.06 -16.89
N VAL A 37 5.02 -0.17 -15.73
CA VAL A 37 4.51 -1.09 -14.71
C VAL A 37 3.31 -0.50 -13.96
N THR A 38 3.12 0.81 -14.06
CA THR A 38 2.14 1.64 -13.35
C THR A 38 1.04 2.21 -14.26
N GLU A 39 0.97 1.75 -15.53
CA GLU A 39 0.07 2.19 -16.60
C GLU A 39 -1.44 1.91 -16.38
N ARG A 40 -1.98 2.41 -15.27
CA ARG A 40 -3.38 2.82 -15.23
C ARG A 40 -3.41 4.21 -14.64
N LYS A 41 -3.27 5.23 -15.50
CA LYS A 41 -3.55 6.63 -15.13
C LYS A 41 -5.04 6.75 -14.77
N SER A 42 -5.37 6.36 -13.55
CA SER A 42 -6.65 6.72 -12.93
C SER A 42 -6.60 8.22 -12.69
N ALA A 43 -7.66 8.95 -13.06
CA ALA A 43 -7.74 10.40 -12.87
C ALA A 43 -7.62 10.82 -11.39
N ASN A 44 -7.79 9.88 -10.47
CA ASN A 44 -7.64 10.08 -9.04
C ASN A 44 -6.22 9.70 -8.57
N PHE A 45 -5.44 10.68 -8.13
CA PHE A 45 -4.05 10.52 -7.66
C PHE A 45 -3.93 9.53 -6.49
N TYR A 46 -4.94 9.48 -5.61
CA TYR A 46 -5.05 8.54 -4.48
C TYR A 46 -5.19 7.06 -4.91
N GLN A 47 -5.52 6.79 -6.17
CA GLN A 47 -5.97 5.46 -6.63
C GLN A 47 -4.90 4.69 -7.40
N ASN A 48 -3.74 5.29 -7.69
CA ASN A 48 -2.80 4.59 -8.55
C ASN A 48 -1.93 3.58 -7.79
N LEU A 49 -1.63 3.82 -6.49
CA LEU A 49 -0.89 2.93 -5.58
C LEU A 49 0.32 2.28 -6.26
N ALA A 50 1.03 3.08 -7.06
CA ALA A 50 1.99 2.60 -8.04
C ALA A 50 3.15 1.81 -7.41
N ARG A 51 3.68 2.31 -6.29
CA ARG A 51 4.73 1.62 -5.53
C ARG A 51 4.22 0.34 -4.89
N LEU A 52 2.98 0.35 -4.38
CA LEU A 52 2.37 -0.83 -3.79
C LEU A 52 2.11 -1.93 -4.83
N LYS A 53 1.63 -1.57 -6.03
CA LYS A 53 1.47 -2.49 -7.17
C LYS A 53 2.81 -3.10 -7.58
N LEU A 54 3.87 -2.30 -7.62
CA LEU A 54 5.23 -2.79 -7.88
C LEU A 54 5.69 -3.77 -6.79
N ALA A 55 5.46 -3.44 -5.51
CA ALA A 55 5.81 -4.31 -4.39
C ALA A 55 5.12 -5.69 -4.49
N ILE A 56 3.86 -5.74 -4.94
CA ILE A 56 3.12 -6.99 -5.20
C ILE A 56 3.79 -7.77 -6.35
N LYS A 57 4.09 -7.12 -7.48
CA LYS A 57 4.78 -7.75 -8.63
C LYS A 57 6.13 -8.34 -8.23
N LEU A 58 6.87 -7.65 -7.36
CA LEU A 58 8.15 -8.08 -6.82
C LEU A 58 8.05 -9.02 -5.61
N ARG A 59 6.83 -9.47 -5.26
CA ARG A 59 6.56 -10.40 -4.15
C ARG A 59 7.09 -9.94 -2.79
N GLN A 60 7.07 -8.63 -2.54
CA GLN A 60 7.48 -8.01 -1.26
C GLN A 60 6.38 -8.20 -0.19
N LYS A 61 6.17 -9.44 0.24
CA LYS A 61 5.02 -9.82 1.10
C LYS A 61 4.97 -9.04 2.41
N ILE A 62 6.11 -8.86 3.07
CA ILE A 62 6.18 -8.19 4.38
C ILE A 62 5.85 -6.70 4.27
N PHE A 63 6.31 -6.05 3.20
CA PHE A 63 5.98 -4.65 2.90
C PHE A 63 4.48 -4.45 2.68
N VAL A 64 3.86 -5.34 1.90
CA VAL A 64 2.41 -5.26 1.62
C VAL A 64 1.60 -5.56 2.87
N ALA A 65 2.05 -6.49 3.72
CA ALA A 65 1.39 -6.86 4.98
C ALA A 65 1.52 -5.82 6.10
N HIS A 66 2.33 -4.78 5.92
CA HIS A 66 2.56 -3.75 6.94
C HIS A 66 1.24 -3.06 7.36
N PRO A 67 1.05 -2.75 8.66
CA PRO A 67 -0.19 -2.15 9.17
C PRO A 67 -0.63 -0.90 8.41
N ASN A 68 0.29 0.03 8.13
CA ASN A 68 -0.01 1.24 7.35
C ASN A 68 -0.60 0.93 5.96
N CYS A 69 -0.02 -0.04 5.24
CA CYS A 69 -0.52 -0.47 3.94
C CYS A 69 -1.92 -1.10 4.05
N GLN A 70 -2.11 -2.00 5.02
CA GLN A 70 -3.38 -2.71 5.21
C GLN A 70 -4.50 -1.77 5.68
N GLN A 71 -4.18 -0.79 6.54
CA GLN A 71 -5.13 0.22 6.97
C GLN A 71 -5.61 1.08 5.80
N LEU A 72 -4.69 1.51 4.93
CA LEU A 72 -5.03 2.25 3.71
C LEU A 72 -5.88 1.40 2.76
N LEU A 73 -5.47 0.17 2.47
CA LEU A 73 -6.22 -0.74 1.59
C LEU A 73 -7.62 -1.01 2.13
N SER A 74 -7.75 -1.21 3.43
CA SER A 74 -9.06 -1.37 4.08
C SER A 74 -9.91 -0.11 3.98
N ALA A 75 -9.31 1.07 4.16
CA ALA A 75 -10.03 2.34 4.02
C ALA A 75 -10.57 2.52 2.59
N ILE A 76 -9.77 2.16 1.58
CA ILE A 76 -10.20 2.16 0.17
C ILE A 76 -11.28 1.10 -0.08
N PHE A 77 -11.12 -0.10 0.46
CA PHE A 77 -12.04 -1.22 0.21
C PHE A 77 -13.43 -0.99 0.83
N TYR A 78 -13.48 -0.37 2.00
CA TYR A 78 -14.74 -0.04 2.70
C TYR A 78 -15.19 1.40 2.47
N ASP A 79 -14.60 2.11 1.50
CA ASP A 79 -15.03 3.46 1.17
C ASP A 79 -16.52 3.47 0.76
N GLY A 80 -17.29 4.44 1.27
CA GLY A 80 -18.74 4.51 1.09
C GLY A 80 -19.58 3.50 1.91
N LEU A 81 -18.98 2.68 2.78
CA LEU A 81 -19.68 1.69 3.62
C LEU A 81 -19.50 1.96 5.12
N PRO A 82 -20.19 2.97 5.69
CA PRO A 82 -20.06 3.31 7.11
C PRO A 82 -20.48 2.14 8.02
N GLY A 83 -19.65 1.84 9.02
CA GLY A 83 -19.92 0.82 10.04
C GLY A 83 -19.68 -0.63 9.61
N PHE A 84 -19.29 -0.90 8.35
CA PHE A 84 -19.04 -2.28 7.90
C PHE A 84 -17.81 -2.92 8.54
N ARG A 85 -16.81 -2.09 8.85
CA ARG A 85 -15.56 -2.50 9.49
C ARG A 85 -15.73 -3.04 10.91
N ASP A 86 -16.75 -2.55 11.62
CA ASP A 86 -17.02 -2.90 13.03
C ASP A 86 -18.17 -3.91 13.16
N ARG A 87 -18.73 -4.42 12.05
CA ARG A 87 -19.77 -5.45 12.11
C ARG A 87 -19.19 -6.75 12.64
N ARG A 88 -19.75 -7.23 13.75
CA ARG A 88 -19.51 -8.61 14.21
C ARG A 88 -20.11 -9.56 13.16
N ILE A 89 -19.29 -10.49 12.65
CA ILE A 89 -19.80 -11.59 11.82
C ILE A 89 -20.62 -12.49 12.72
N ILE A 90 -21.94 -12.45 12.57
CA ILE A 90 -22.84 -13.37 13.26
C ILE A 90 -22.84 -14.67 12.45
N THR A 91 -22.05 -15.65 12.87
CA THR A 91 -22.15 -17.02 12.34
C THR A 91 -23.32 -17.74 13.02
N LYS A 92 -24.21 -18.32 12.20
CA LYS A 92 -25.30 -19.21 12.65
C LYS A 92 -24.77 -20.60 12.96
#